data_AF-A0A2T0R0X2-F1
#
_entry.id   AF-A0A2T0R0X2-F1
#
_cell.length_a   1.000
_cell.length_b   1.000
_cell.length_c   1.000
_cell.angle_alpha   90.00
_cell.angle_beta   90.00
_cell.angle_gamma   90.00
#
_symmetry.space_group_name_H-M   'P 1'
#
loop_
_entity.id
_entity.type
_entity.pdbx_description
1 polymer ?
#
loop_
_entity_poly.entity_id
_entity_poly.type
_entity_poly.pdbx_seq_one_letter_code
_entity_poly.pdbx_strand_id
1 'polypeptide(L)'
;MPALRPSPPRPLPAPPPAPSPAPLPAFLLAAVLVLLAGCTGGADEPADPHADQRARLARQARALGIPLGFPGPDTTGVPLGTVLQESGSLSATRDGQVVENLDVDGCLSIKADDVVVRNVRIRCSGKERAITIEGARTGIVVEDSEIDGGGSTQVAIGWGGYTLRRVDVHGVNDGPRLGSATTVEDCWIHDMVRKDGFHSDALQSNGGKGIVVRHNTLTPKQTSTGDVLNSAIQLGAENDGGTLSDVTVEDNYLDDGNYSVNVRDDDGVSGIVLRDNVFGTSARYGPVIAPRGKVEVDASNTTRGTTTGVKTVEP
;
A
#
# COMPACT_ATOMS: atom_id res chain seq x y z
N MET A 1 13.04 -19.39 58.08
CA MET A 1 11.70 -19.28 57.47
C MET A 1 11.78 -19.92 56.08
N PRO A 2 11.07 -21.03 55.80
CA PRO A 2 11.20 -21.71 54.52
C PRO A 2 10.36 -21.02 53.43
N ALA A 3 10.97 -20.80 52.27
CA ALA A 3 10.34 -20.17 51.11
C ALA A 3 9.32 -21.12 50.46
N LEU A 4 8.08 -20.62 50.30
CA LEU A 4 6.99 -21.29 49.59
C LEU A 4 7.30 -21.35 48.09
N ARG A 5 7.28 -22.56 47.52
CA ARG A 5 7.36 -22.76 46.06
C ARG A 5 6.00 -22.43 45.42
N PRO A 6 5.96 -21.74 44.27
CA PRO A 6 4.72 -21.50 43.54
C PRO A 6 4.18 -22.80 42.94
N SER A 7 2.86 -22.95 42.96
CA SER A 7 2.15 -24.10 42.39
C SER A 7 2.11 -24.02 40.86
N PRO A 8 2.14 -25.16 40.13
CA PRO A 8 2.04 -25.15 38.68
C PRO A 8 0.64 -24.68 38.21
N PRO A 9 0.55 -24.03 37.04
CA PRO A 9 -0.72 -23.58 36.48
C PRO A 9 -1.61 -24.77 36.11
N ARG A 10 -2.93 -24.61 36.34
CA ARG A 10 -3.94 -25.60 35.95
C ARG A 10 -4.06 -25.69 34.43
N PRO A 11 -4.22 -26.89 33.84
CA PRO A 11 -4.54 -27.04 32.43
C PRO A 11 -5.91 -26.42 32.10
N LEU A 12 -6.00 -25.76 30.95
CA LEU A 12 -7.25 -25.25 30.40
C LEU A 12 -8.15 -26.43 29.97
N PRO A 13 -9.49 -26.32 30.15
CA PRO A 13 -10.42 -27.34 29.70
C PRO A 13 -10.44 -27.44 28.17
N ALA A 14 -10.54 -28.67 27.66
CA ALA A 14 -10.62 -28.94 26.23
C ALA A 14 -11.94 -28.39 25.63
N PRO A 15 -11.92 -27.91 24.36
CA PRO A 15 -13.12 -27.48 23.67
C PRO A 15 -14.08 -28.65 23.43
N PRO A 16 -15.41 -28.40 23.40
CA PRO A 16 -16.40 -29.44 23.13
C PRO A 16 -16.26 -29.97 21.69
N PRO A 17 -16.61 -31.25 21.45
CA PRO A 17 -16.58 -31.84 20.11
C PRO A 17 -17.61 -31.18 19.18
N ALA A 18 -17.23 -31.01 17.91
CA ALA A 18 -18.10 -30.47 16.88
C ALA A 18 -19.30 -31.42 16.60
N PRO A 19 -20.50 -30.88 16.32
CA PRO A 19 -21.66 -31.70 15.99
C PRO A 19 -21.48 -32.44 14.65
N SER A 20 -21.89 -33.70 14.61
CA SER A 20 -21.87 -34.52 13.40
C SER A 20 -22.91 -34.04 12.37
N PRO A 21 -22.59 -34.06 11.05
CA PRO A 21 -23.54 -33.67 10.02
C PRO A 21 -24.68 -34.70 9.91
N ALA A 22 -25.92 -34.21 9.89
CA ALA A 22 -27.11 -35.01 9.69
C ALA A 22 -27.18 -35.56 8.25
N PRO A 23 -27.70 -36.79 8.03
CA PRO A 23 -27.85 -37.34 6.68
C PRO A 23 -29.00 -36.64 5.94
N LEU A 24 -28.73 -36.20 4.72
CA LEU A 24 -29.74 -35.71 3.78
C LEU A 24 -30.60 -36.89 3.27
N PRO A 25 -31.94 -36.78 3.25
CA PRO A 25 -32.78 -37.81 2.65
C PRO A 25 -32.67 -37.77 1.12
N ALA A 26 -32.39 -38.93 0.52
CA ALA A 26 -32.55 -39.20 -0.90
C ALA A 26 -34.04 -39.41 -1.27
N PHE A 27 -34.35 -39.34 -2.57
CA PHE A 27 -35.65 -39.45 -3.25
C PHE A 27 -36.46 -38.13 -3.29
N LEU A 28 -36.92 -37.59 -4.43
CA LEU A 28 -37.35 -38.19 -5.70
C LEU A 28 -36.82 -37.41 -6.92
N LEU A 29 -36.37 -38.15 -7.92
CA LEU A 29 -36.20 -37.70 -9.29
C LEU A 29 -37.59 -37.74 -9.97
N ALA A 30 -38.19 -36.59 -10.24
CA ALA A 30 -39.35 -36.47 -11.13
C ALA A 30 -39.02 -35.47 -12.23
N ALA A 31 -38.89 -35.98 -13.44
CA ALA A 31 -38.66 -35.21 -14.65
C ALA A 31 -39.84 -34.28 -14.93
N VAL A 32 -39.56 -32.97 -15.04
CA VAL A 32 -40.42 -32.05 -15.78
C VAL A 32 -39.55 -31.41 -16.86
N LEU A 33 -39.61 -32.01 -18.06
CA LEU A 33 -39.11 -31.42 -19.29
C LEU A 33 -40.13 -30.33 -19.68
N VAL A 34 -39.90 -29.07 -19.27
CA VAL A 34 -40.62 -27.92 -19.86
C VAL A 34 -39.77 -27.39 -21.00
N LEU A 35 -40.39 -27.34 -22.18
CA LEU A 35 -39.81 -26.86 -23.42
C LEU A 35 -39.20 -25.47 -23.29
N LEU A 36 -37.99 -25.32 -23.83
CA LEU A 36 -37.41 -24.06 -24.28
C LEU A 36 -38.35 -23.44 -25.34
N ALA A 37 -39.05 -22.38 -24.95
CA ALA A 37 -39.62 -21.39 -25.86
C ALA A 37 -39.20 -20.02 -25.35
N GLY A 38 -38.62 -19.23 -26.25
CA GLY A 38 -37.77 -18.10 -25.92
C GLY A 38 -38.43 -16.99 -25.11
N CYS A 39 -37.66 -16.50 -24.13
CA CYS A 39 -37.60 -15.09 -23.79
C CYS A 39 -36.13 -14.69 -23.84
N THR A 40 -35.65 -14.32 -25.03
CA THR A 40 -34.52 -13.38 -25.16
C THR A 40 -35.02 -12.02 -24.71
N GLY A 41 -35.35 -11.89 -23.43
CA GLY A 41 -35.48 -10.63 -22.75
C GLY A 41 -34.13 -10.39 -22.10
N GLY A 42 -33.19 -9.82 -22.84
CA GLY A 42 -32.14 -9.06 -22.20
C GLY A 42 -32.86 -7.99 -21.39
N ALA A 43 -33.06 -8.23 -20.11
CA ALA A 43 -33.30 -7.15 -19.19
C ALA A 43 -32.04 -6.30 -19.34
N ASP A 44 -32.18 -5.10 -19.92
CA ASP A 44 -31.14 -4.08 -19.93
C ASP A 44 -30.65 -3.97 -18.48
N GLU A 45 -29.50 -4.57 -18.19
CA GLU A 45 -28.79 -4.28 -16.97
C GLU A 45 -28.61 -2.76 -16.96
N PRO A 46 -28.95 -2.06 -15.85
CA PRO A 46 -28.85 -0.61 -15.83
C PRO A 46 -27.46 -0.22 -16.31
N ALA A 47 -27.41 0.55 -17.42
CA ALA A 47 -26.15 0.94 -18.02
C ALA A 47 -25.29 1.58 -16.94
N ASP A 48 -24.08 1.06 -16.73
CA ASP A 48 -23.22 1.56 -15.69
C ASP A 48 -22.88 3.03 -15.96
N PRO A 49 -23.26 3.97 -15.07
CA PRO A 49 -23.13 5.40 -15.30
C PRO A 49 -21.67 5.87 -15.39
N HIS A 50 -20.69 5.03 -15.01
CA HIS A 50 -19.27 5.33 -15.02
C HIS A 50 -18.46 4.46 -16.00
N ALA A 51 -19.11 3.74 -16.91
CA ALA A 51 -18.44 2.86 -17.88
C ALA A 51 -17.35 3.57 -18.69
N ASP A 52 -17.63 4.75 -19.23
CA ASP A 52 -16.68 5.52 -20.03
C ASP A 52 -15.48 5.99 -19.20
N GLN A 53 -15.71 6.38 -17.95
CA GLN A 53 -14.65 6.82 -17.05
C GLN A 53 -13.74 5.64 -16.66
N ARG A 54 -14.30 4.47 -16.33
CA ARG A 54 -13.50 3.26 -16.10
C ARG A 54 -12.71 2.86 -17.34
N ALA A 55 -13.31 2.91 -18.52
CA ALA A 55 -12.60 2.60 -19.76
C ALA A 55 -11.44 3.58 -20.01
N ARG A 56 -11.60 4.87 -19.64
CA ARG A 56 -10.51 5.86 -19.70
C ARG A 56 -9.39 5.54 -18.72
N LEU A 57 -9.71 5.22 -17.47
CA LEU A 57 -8.70 4.91 -16.44
C LEU A 57 -7.95 3.62 -16.77
N ALA A 58 -8.64 2.58 -17.23
CA ALA A 58 -8.00 1.35 -17.71
C ALA A 58 -7.07 1.60 -18.92
N ARG A 59 -7.44 2.51 -19.83
CA ARG A 59 -6.54 2.95 -20.93
C ARG A 59 -5.32 3.71 -20.39
N GLN A 60 -5.51 4.54 -19.36
CA GLN A 60 -4.41 5.26 -18.70
C GLN A 60 -3.43 4.28 -18.03
N ALA A 61 -3.92 3.31 -17.27
CA ALA A 61 -3.08 2.26 -16.66
C ALA A 61 -2.21 1.54 -17.71
N ARG A 62 -2.82 1.17 -18.85
CA ARG A 62 -2.10 0.55 -19.98
C ARG A 62 -1.07 1.48 -20.61
N ALA A 63 -1.40 2.76 -20.78
CA ALA A 63 -0.49 3.76 -21.35
C ALA A 63 0.72 4.02 -20.44
N LEU A 64 0.54 3.94 -19.12
CA LEU A 64 1.59 4.02 -18.12
C LEU A 64 2.40 2.72 -17.99
N GLY A 65 1.96 1.65 -18.66
CA GLY A 65 2.65 0.37 -18.65
C GLY A 65 2.51 -0.40 -17.33
N ILE A 66 1.50 -0.11 -16.53
CA ILE A 66 1.19 -0.88 -15.32
C ILE A 66 0.77 -2.30 -15.74
N PRO A 67 1.39 -3.37 -15.19
CA PRO A 67 0.99 -4.73 -15.52
C PRO A 67 -0.44 -5.01 -15.05
N LEU A 68 -1.16 -5.87 -15.79
CA LEU A 68 -2.53 -6.24 -15.43
C LEU A 68 -2.56 -6.89 -14.03
N GLY A 69 -3.55 -6.49 -13.24
CA GLY A 69 -3.76 -7.04 -11.89
C GLY A 69 -3.05 -6.27 -10.78
N PHE A 70 -2.14 -5.33 -11.10
CA PHE A 70 -1.56 -4.43 -10.10
C PHE A 70 -2.38 -3.15 -9.96
N PRO A 71 -2.26 -2.43 -8.81
CA PRO A 71 -2.99 -1.20 -8.60
C PRO A 71 -2.64 -0.11 -9.61
N GLY A 72 -3.63 0.68 -9.97
CA GLY A 72 -3.47 1.81 -10.88
C GLY A 72 -4.67 2.76 -10.82
N PRO A 73 -4.80 3.68 -11.79
CA PRO A 73 -5.80 4.76 -11.76
C PRO A 73 -7.25 4.29 -11.71
N ASP A 74 -7.53 3.03 -12.09
CA ASP A 74 -8.86 2.43 -12.07
C ASP A 74 -9.16 1.63 -10.79
N THR A 75 -8.19 1.42 -9.90
CA THR A 75 -8.34 0.62 -8.67
C THR A 75 -7.92 1.34 -7.40
N THR A 76 -7.33 2.54 -7.50
CA THR A 76 -6.86 3.34 -6.36
C THR A 76 -7.46 4.74 -6.37
N GLY A 77 -7.31 5.44 -5.25
CA GLY A 77 -7.83 6.80 -5.10
C GLY A 77 -9.29 6.80 -4.66
N VAL A 78 -9.94 7.95 -4.83
CA VAL A 78 -11.36 8.09 -4.51
C VAL A 78 -12.21 7.25 -5.47
N PRO A 79 -13.09 6.35 -4.98
CA PRO A 79 -13.90 5.49 -5.83
C PRO A 79 -14.79 6.30 -6.78
N LEU A 80 -14.96 5.79 -8.00
CA LEU A 80 -15.79 6.43 -9.01
C LEU A 80 -17.23 6.60 -8.53
N GLY A 81 -17.81 7.77 -8.79
CA GLY A 81 -19.16 8.11 -8.37
C GLY A 81 -19.27 8.60 -6.92
N THR A 82 -18.18 8.59 -6.15
CA THR A 82 -18.16 9.19 -4.82
C THR A 82 -18.45 10.68 -4.90
N VAL A 83 -19.43 11.14 -4.12
CA VAL A 83 -19.72 12.57 -3.95
C VAL A 83 -18.87 13.10 -2.81
N LEU A 84 -17.97 14.04 -3.14
CA LEU A 84 -17.10 14.69 -2.16
C LEU A 84 -17.65 16.06 -1.76
N GLN A 85 -17.60 16.38 -0.47
CA GLN A 85 -17.88 17.70 0.05
C GLN A 85 -16.58 18.51 0.17
N GLU A 86 -16.60 19.75 -0.30
CA GLU A 86 -15.45 20.65 -0.14
C GLU A 86 -15.14 20.91 1.34
N SER A 87 -13.85 20.90 1.67
CA SER A 87 -13.32 21.27 2.98
C SER A 87 -11.99 21.99 2.82
N GLY A 88 -11.62 22.80 3.82
CA GLY A 88 -10.24 23.23 4.02
C GLY A 88 -9.45 22.19 4.82
N SER A 89 -8.23 22.57 5.23
CA SER A 89 -7.43 21.80 6.18
C SER A 89 -8.21 21.47 7.45
N LEU A 90 -7.99 20.28 8.01
CA LEU A 90 -8.72 19.81 9.19
C LEU A 90 -7.85 18.96 10.11
N SER A 91 -8.36 18.72 11.32
CA SER A 91 -7.71 17.86 12.31
C SER A 91 -8.68 16.79 12.82
N ALA A 92 -8.23 15.53 12.81
CA ALA A 92 -8.89 14.45 13.52
C ALA A 92 -8.37 14.43 14.96
N THR A 93 -9.25 14.67 15.93
CA THR A 93 -8.85 14.94 17.34
C THR A 93 -9.52 14.01 18.34
N ARG A 94 -10.31 13.05 17.87
CA ARG A 94 -11.00 12.07 18.70
C ARG A 94 -10.64 10.68 18.24
N ASP A 95 -10.44 9.78 19.19
CA ASP A 95 -10.12 8.39 18.87
C ASP A 95 -11.29 7.76 18.12
N GLY A 96 -11.00 6.94 17.10
CA GLY A 96 -12.04 6.34 16.25
C GLY A 96 -12.73 7.34 15.32
N GLN A 97 -12.25 8.58 15.20
CA GLN A 97 -12.86 9.57 14.31
C GLN A 97 -12.77 9.13 12.85
N VAL A 98 -13.90 9.21 12.14
CA VAL A 98 -13.96 9.00 10.71
C VAL A 98 -13.94 10.35 9.98
N VAL A 99 -13.00 10.52 9.07
CA VAL A 99 -12.91 11.62 8.11
C VAL A 99 -13.26 11.04 6.75
N GLU A 100 -14.41 11.43 6.18
CA GLU A 100 -14.90 10.77 4.97
C GLU A 100 -15.62 11.68 3.98
N ASN A 101 -15.55 11.30 2.71
CA ASN A 101 -16.26 11.93 1.59
C ASN A 101 -15.93 13.43 1.45
N LEU A 102 -14.65 13.78 1.58
CA LEU A 102 -14.18 15.18 1.50
C LEU A 102 -13.24 15.41 0.32
N ASP A 103 -13.38 16.56 -0.33
CA ASP A 103 -12.34 17.17 -1.18
C ASP A 103 -11.67 18.28 -0.37
N VAL A 104 -10.52 17.96 0.19
CA VAL A 104 -9.76 18.80 1.11
C VAL A 104 -8.78 19.65 0.29
N ASP A 105 -9.09 20.95 0.16
CA ASP A 105 -8.12 21.96 -0.30
C ASP A 105 -7.28 22.40 0.91
N GLY A 106 -6.24 21.63 1.18
CA GLY A 106 -5.48 21.72 2.42
C GLY A 106 -4.89 20.39 2.85
N CYS A 107 -4.46 20.33 4.11
CA CYS A 107 -3.72 19.21 4.66
C CYS A 107 -4.45 18.64 5.89
N LEU A 108 -4.15 17.40 6.24
CA LEU A 108 -4.79 16.70 7.36
C LEU A 108 -3.80 16.55 8.52
N SER A 109 -4.24 16.86 9.74
CA SER A 109 -3.53 16.50 10.97
C SER A 109 -4.32 15.45 11.75
N ILE A 110 -3.65 14.36 12.15
CA ILE A 110 -4.21 13.27 12.94
C ILE A 110 -3.60 13.33 14.33
N LYS A 111 -4.44 13.63 15.33
CA LYS A 111 -4.02 13.86 16.73
C LYS A 111 -4.55 12.81 17.70
N ALA A 112 -5.22 11.78 17.16
CA ALA A 112 -5.95 10.76 17.89
C ALA A 112 -5.66 9.38 17.29
N ASP A 113 -5.93 8.34 18.08
CA ASP A 113 -5.76 6.94 17.69
C ASP A 113 -6.98 6.43 16.89
N ASP A 114 -6.83 5.33 16.17
CA ASP A 114 -7.92 4.63 15.46
C ASP A 114 -8.69 5.51 14.44
N VAL A 115 -8.05 6.56 13.92
CA VAL A 115 -8.66 7.46 12.93
C VAL A 115 -8.76 6.77 11.58
N VAL A 116 -9.96 6.83 10.98
CA VAL A 116 -10.21 6.34 9.62
C VAL A 116 -10.38 7.53 8.68
N VAL A 117 -9.60 7.56 7.62
CA VAL A 117 -9.71 8.51 6.50
C VAL A 117 -10.14 7.70 5.28
N ARG A 118 -11.35 7.93 4.76
CA ARG A 118 -11.86 7.15 3.62
C ARG A 118 -12.59 8.01 2.60
N ASN A 119 -12.45 7.69 1.32
CA ASN A 119 -13.07 8.49 0.26
C ASN A 119 -12.70 9.98 0.35
N VAL A 120 -11.42 10.28 0.58
CA VAL A 120 -10.94 11.66 0.72
C VAL A 120 -9.96 11.97 -0.41
N ARG A 121 -10.14 13.12 -1.06
CA ARG A 121 -9.09 13.74 -1.89
C ARG A 121 -8.41 14.82 -1.07
N ILE A 122 -7.10 14.72 -0.89
CA ILE A 122 -6.28 15.71 -0.18
C ILE A 122 -5.39 16.42 -1.18
N ARG A 123 -5.59 17.72 -1.36
CA ARG A 123 -4.75 18.60 -2.19
C ARG A 123 -3.95 19.50 -1.26
N CYS A 124 -2.76 19.04 -0.89
CA CYS A 124 -1.89 19.73 0.07
C CYS A 124 -0.60 20.18 -0.63
N SER A 125 -0.38 21.49 -0.70
CA SER A 125 0.80 22.07 -1.35
C SER A 125 1.69 22.84 -0.35
N GLY A 126 3.00 22.80 -0.59
CA GLY A 126 3.99 23.62 0.12
C GLY A 126 4.15 23.29 1.62
N LYS A 127 3.81 22.07 2.05
CA LYS A 127 3.96 21.62 3.44
C LYS A 127 5.06 20.57 3.61
N GLU A 128 5.46 20.34 4.85
CA GLU A 128 6.32 19.21 5.20
C GLU A 128 5.62 17.87 4.96
N ARG A 129 4.33 17.76 5.33
CA ARG A 129 3.53 16.55 5.19
C ARG A 129 2.11 16.86 4.71
N ALA A 130 1.57 16.03 3.81
CA ALA A 130 0.15 16.11 3.41
C ALA A 130 -0.78 15.60 4.51
N ILE A 131 -0.43 14.47 5.11
CA ILE A 131 -1.03 13.94 6.33
C ILE A 131 0.03 13.92 7.43
N THR A 132 -0.20 14.68 8.51
CA THR A 132 0.67 14.69 9.69
C THR A 132 0.06 13.84 10.80
N ILE A 133 0.77 12.81 11.25
CA ILE A 133 0.43 12.08 12.48
C ILE A 133 1.16 12.76 13.65
N GLU A 134 0.40 13.36 14.56
CA GLU A 134 0.93 14.10 15.70
C GLU A 134 1.20 13.18 16.90
N GLY A 135 2.48 12.98 17.19
CA GLY A 135 2.94 12.09 18.25
C GLY A 135 2.91 10.62 17.84
N ALA A 136 2.98 9.73 18.82
CA ALA A 136 2.92 8.29 18.60
C ALA A 136 1.47 7.81 18.57
N ARG A 137 0.78 8.04 17.43
CA ARG A 137 -0.59 7.54 17.19
C ARG A 137 -0.57 6.24 16.41
N THR A 138 -1.59 5.43 16.63
CA THR A 138 -1.72 4.08 16.06
C THR A 138 -3.14 3.80 15.60
N GLY A 139 -3.33 2.71 14.85
CA GLY A 139 -4.66 2.30 14.37
C GLY A 139 -5.19 3.16 13.22
N ILE A 140 -4.33 4.00 12.63
CA ILE A 140 -4.75 4.92 11.58
C ILE A 140 -4.94 4.14 10.28
N VAL A 141 -6.08 4.36 9.62
CA VAL A 141 -6.36 3.78 8.30
C VAL A 141 -6.66 4.92 7.33
N VAL A 142 -5.92 4.96 6.22
CA VAL A 142 -6.28 5.78 5.07
C VAL A 142 -6.60 4.83 3.93
N GLU A 143 -7.85 4.87 3.44
CA GLU A 143 -8.30 3.97 2.40
C GLU A 143 -9.10 4.68 1.32
N ASP A 144 -9.08 4.16 0.08
CA ASP A 144 -9.92 4.67 -1.01
C ASP A 144 -9.80 6.20 -1.18
N SER A 145 -8.57 6.71 -1.11
CA SER A 145 -8.29 8.14 -0.97
C SER A 145 -7.13 8.56 -1.87
N GLU A 146 -7.09 9.83 -2.21
CA GLU A 146 -6.07 10.45 -3.05
C GLU A 146 -5.26 11.46 -2.21
N ILE A 147 -3.93 11.40 -2.30
CA ILE A 147 -3.01 12.37 -1.71
C ILE A 147 -2.22 13.03 -2.84
N ASP A 148 -2.55 14.28 -3.13
CA ASP A 148 -1.86 15.14 -4.10
C ASP A 148 -1.01 16.18 -3.35
N GLY A 149 0.30 16.08 -3.53
CA GLY A 149 1.29 17.00 -2.95
C GLY A 149 1.48 18.33 -3.70
N GLY A 150 0.79 18.54 -4.83
CA GLY A 150 0.87 19.74 -5.65
C GLY A 150 2.27 20.06 -6.18
N GLY A 151 3.14 19.05 -6.27
CA GLY A 151 4.54 19.15 -6.66
C GLY A 151 5.49 19.79 -5.64
N SER A 152 4.99 20.13 -4.44
CA SER A 152 5.74 20.96 -3.48
C SER A 152 5.67 20.49 -2.03
N THR A 153 4.78 19.56 -1.71
CA THR A 153 4.74 18.93 -0.39
C THR A 153 5.81 17.86 -0.28
N GLN A 154 6.54 17.88 0.84
CA GLN A 154 7.73 17.04 0.98
C GLN A 154 7.37 15.57 1.13
N VAL A 155 6.50 15.22 2.08
CA VAL A 155 6.17 13.83 2.43
C VAL A 155 4.65 13.59 2.34
N ALA A 156 4.22 12.44 1.84
CA ALA A 156 2.79 12.12 1.79
C ALA A 156 2.19 11.92 3.20
N ILE A 157 2.75 11.01 3.98
CA ILE A 157 2.33 10.67 5.35
C ILE A 157 3.50 10.11 6.15
N GLY A 158 3.51 10.30 7.47
CA GLY A 158 4.48 9.71 8.38
C GLY A 158 4.17 9.98 9.85
N TRP A 159 4.83 9.33 10.80
CA TRP A 159 6.01 8.47 10.59
C TRP A 159 5.72 6.96 10.66
N GLY A 160 4.67 6.50 11.34
CA GLY A 160 4.32 5.06 11.43
C GLY A 160 2.96 4.84 12.10
N GLY A 161 2.61 3.57 12.38
CA GLY A 161 1.35 3.21 13.04
C GLY A 161 0.10 3.37 12.17
N TYR A 162 0.27 3.38 10.83
CA TYR A 162 -0.82 3.58 9.88
C TYR A 162 -0.90 2.46 8.83
N THR A 163 -2.07 2.31 8.24
CA THR A 163 -2.32 1.51 7.04
C THR A 163 -2.77 2.42 5.90
N LEU A 164 -2.14 2.30 4.74
CA LEU A 164 -2.66 2.81 3.46
C LEU A 164 -3.26 1.64 2.68
N ARG A 165 -4.48 1.80 2.18
CA ARG A 165 -5.16 0.79 1.36
C ARG A 165 -5.84 1.40 0.14
N ARG A 166 -5.49 0.98 -1.08
CA ARG A 166 -6.08 1.54 -2.32
C ARG A 166 -5.92 3.06 -2.43
N VAL A 167 -4.82 3.59 -1.90
CA VAL A 167 -4.52 5.02 -1.93
C VAL A 167 -3.75 5.36 -3.20
N ASP A 168 -4.16 6.45 -3.85
CA ASP A 168 -3.41 7.10 -4.93
C ASP A 168 -2.55 8.22 -4.33
N VAL A 169 -1.22 8.16 -4.50
CA VAL A 169 -0.28 9.15 -3.98
C VAL A 169 0.57 9.69 -5.12
N HIS A 170 0.50 11.00 -5.35
CA HIS A 170 1.28 11.68 -6.39
C HIS A 170 1.62 13.12 -6.03
N GLY A 171 2.50 13.74 -6.82
CA GLY A 171 2.84 15.15 -6.67
C GLY A 171 3.61 15.49 -5.38
N VAL A 172 4.13 14.51 -4.66
CA VAL A 172 4.97 14.70 -3.47
C VAL A 172 6.46 14.63 -3.82
N ASN A 173 7.33 15.21 -2.99
CA ASN A 173 8.78 15.07 -3.18
C ASN A 173 9.32 13.73 -2.65
N ASP A 174 8.69 13.17 -1.64
CA ASP A 174 8.98 11.90 -1.00
C ASP A 174 7.64 11.27 -0.61
N GLY A 175 7.53 9.95 -0.75
CA GLY A 175 6.26 9.25 -0.55
C GLY A 175 5.92 9.05 0.92
N PRO A 176 5.09 8.05 1.24
CA PRO A 176 4.88 7.61 2.61
C PRO A 176 6.19 7.20 3.31
N ARG A 177 6.31 7.62 4.58
CA ARG A 177 7.43 7.26 5.45
C ARG A 177 7.06 6.09 6.35
N LEU A 178 7.86 5.04 6.30
CA LEU A 178 7.55 3.73 6.86
C LEU A 178 8.28 3.51 8.20
N GLY A 179 7.67 3.95 9.28
CA GLY A 179 8.07 3.62 10.65
C GLY A 179 7.40 2.33 11.13
N SER A 180 7.54 2.03 12.42
CA SER A 180 6.99 0.79 13.00
C SER A 180 5.48 0.62 12.78
N ALA A 181 5.05 -0.63 12.62
CA ALA A 181 3.65 -1.03 12.45
C ALA A 181 2.95 -0.29 11.29
N THR A 182 3.61 -0.23 10.14
CA THR A 182 3.09 0.42 8.93
C THR A 182 2.73 -0.62 7.87
N THR A 183 1.55 -0.49 7.28
CA THR A 183 1.14 -1.29 6.11
C THR A 183 0.83 -0.38 4.94
N VAL A 184 1.35 -0.70 3.76
CA VAL A 184 0.97 -0.07 2.49
C VAL A 184 0.52 -1.19 1.57
N GLU A 185 -0.76 -1.21 1.23
CA GLU A 185 -1.36 -2.28 0.43
C GLU A 185 -2.31 -1.78 -0.66
N ASP A 186 -2.29 -2.44 -1.81
CA ASP A 186 -3.14 -2.12 -2.96
C ASP A 186 -3.01 -0.66 -3.43
N CYS A 187 -1.91 0.04 -3.13
CA CYS A 187 -1.72 1.46 -3.41
C CYS A 187 -1.02 1.69 -4.76
N TRP A 188 -1.21 2.88 -5.30
CA TRP A 188 -0.49 3.38 -6.46
C TRP A 188 0.26 4.65 -6.07
N ILE A 189 1.60 4.60 -6.12
CA ILE A 189 2.46 5.72 -5.73
C ILE A 189 3.32 6.09 -6.93
N HIS A 190 3.10 7.28 -7.47
CA HIS A 190 3.61 7.64 -8.78
C HIS A 190 3.79 9.15 -8.97
N ASP A 191 4.40 9.52 -10.10
CA ASP A 191 4.54 10.92 -10.56
C ASP A 191 4.99 11.89 -9.47
N MET A 192 6.04 11.47 -8.76
CA MET A 192 6.66 12.27 -7.73
C MET A 192 7.47 13.41 -8.36
N VAL A 193 7.80 14.41 -7.57
CA VAL A 193 8.48 15.62 -8.07
C VAL A 193 9.81 15.80 -7.39
N ARG A 194 10.90 15.86 -8.16
CA ARG A 194 12.23 16.11 -7.60
C ARG A 194 12.25 17.44 -6.87
N LYS A 195 12.88 17.43 -5.70
CA LYS A 195 13.32 18.63 -4.99
C LYS A 195 14.84 18.61 -4.83
N ASP A 196 15.47 19.74 -5.08
CA ASP A 196 16.92 19.87 -4.94
C ASP A 196 17.36 19.50 -3.52
N GLY A 197 18.41 18.68 -3.43
CA GLY A 197 18.94 18.17 -2.17
C GLY A 197 18.13 17.05 -1.51
N PHE A 198 17.07 16.55 -2.15
CA PHE A 198 16.30 15.40 -1.67
C PHE A 198 16.61 14.14 -2.50
N HIS A 199 16.74 13.02 -1.80
CA HIS A 199 16.56 11.69 -2.40
C HIS A 199 15.06 11.39 -2.34
N SER A 200 14.40 11.44 -3.49
CA SER A 200 12.96 11.26 -3.61
C SER A 200 12.63 9.79 -3.82
N ASP A 201 11.92 9.18 -2.87
CA ASP A 201 11.60 7.76 -2.86
C ASP A 201 10.08 7.53 -2.81
N ALA A 202 9.55 6.56 -3.58
CA ALA A 202 8.11 6.28 -3.50
C ALA A 202 7.71 5.78 -2.11
N LEU A 203 8.62 5.10 -1.41
CA LEU A 203 8.52 4.74 0.01
C LEU A 203 9.89 4.84 0.66
N GLN A 204 9.97 5.42 1.85
CA GLN A 204 11.22 5.44 2.63
C GLN A 204 11.02 5.01 4.08
N SER A 205 11.87 4.10 4.56
CA SER A 205 12.08 3.82 5.98
C SER A 205 13.51 4.20 6.38
N ASN A 206 13.66 4.81 7.56
CA ASN A 206 14.96 4.98 8.22
C ASN A 206 15.01 4.23 9.55
N GLY A 207 14.09 3.31 9.78
CA GLY A 207 13.97 2.58 11.02
C GLY A 207 12.55 2.15 11.29
N GLY A 208 12.41 1.14 12.14
CA GLY A 208 11.12 0.60 12.56
C GLY A 208 11.06 -0.92 12.52
N LYS A 209 9.88 -1.45 12.87
CA LYS A 209 9.62 -2.88 12.80
C LYS A 209 8.19 -3.22 12.40
N GLY A 210 8.00 -4.39 11.79
CA GLY A 210 6.68 -4.86 11.36
C GLY A 210 6.11 -3.97 10.26
N ILE A 211 6.91 -3.76 9.21
CA ILE A 211 6.53 -2.98 8.03
C ILE A 211 6.12 -3.94 6.94
N VAL A 212 4.97 -3.69 6.31
CA VAL A 212 4.54 -4.45 5.15
C VAL A 212 4.22 -3.55 3.97
N VAL A 213 4.80 -3.88 2.83
CA VAL A 213 4.54 -3.27 1.52
C VAL A 213 4.06 -4.40 0.60
N ARG A 214 2.75 -4.45 0.32
CA ARG A 214 2.15 -5.55 -0.45
C ARG A 214 1.27 -5.10 -1.60
N HIS A 215 1.32 -5.81 -2.72
CA HIS A 215 0.38 -5.60 -3.82
C HIS A 215 0.26 -4.14 -4.28
N ASN A 216 1.38 -3.40 -4.35
CA ASN A 216 1.37 -2.00 -4.77
C ASN A 216 1.95 -1.82 -6.19
N THR A 217 1.63 -0.70 -6.83
CA THR A 217 2.41 -0.16 -7.95
C THR A 217 3.23 1.03 -7.49
N LEU A 218 4.56 0.90 -7.50
CA LEU A 218 5.49 1.96 -7.08
C LEU A 218 6.37 2.38 -8.26
N THR A 219 6.10 3.56 -8.79
CA THR A 219 6.78 4.11 -9.97
C THR A 219 7.12 5.58 -9.73
N PRO A 220 8.19 5.89 -8.97
CA PRO A 220 8.51 7.25 -8.52
C PRO A 220 8.78 8.23 -9.67
N LYS A 221 9.01 7.75 -10.90
CA LYS A 221 9.38 8.59 -12.03
C LYS A 221 8.47 9.80 -12.19
N GLN A 222 9.08 10.98 -12.29
CA GLN A 222 8.41 12.20 -12.70
C GLN A 222 8.11 12.12 -14.21
N THR A 223 6.86 11.88 -14.56
CA THR A 223 6.44 11.57 -15.94
C THR A 223 6.72 12.73 -16.89
N SER A 224 6.57 13.97 -16.41
CA SER A 224 6.76 15.19 -17.20
C SER A 224 8.21 15.45 -17.62
N THR A 225 9.19 14.96 -16.86
CA THR A 225 10.62 15.16 -17.12
C THR A 225 11.35 13.87 -17.50
N GLY A 226 10.72 12.71 -17.27
CA GLY A 226 11.34 11.40 -17.41
C GLY A 226 12.34 11.08 -16.30
N ASP A 227 12.37 11.86 -15.22
CA ASP A 227 13.31 11.67 -14.12
C ASP A 227 12.89 10.49 -13.24
N VAL A 228 13.71 9.44 -13.22
CA VAL A 228 13.43 8.19 -12.48
C VAL A 228 13.59 8.31 -10.96
N LEU A 229 14.05 9.46 -10.44
CA LEU A 229 14.23 9.73 -9.00
C LEU A 229 15.19 8.76 -8.29
N ASN A 230 15.04 8.56 -6.97
CA ASN A 230 16.00 7.79 -6.16
C ASN A 230 15.64 6.30 -6.09
N SER A 231 14.50 5.92 -5.52
CA SER A 231 14.07 4.51 -5.45
C SER A 231 12.55 4.39 -5.39
N ALA A 232 12.02 3.21 -5.76
CA ALA A 232 10.64 2.87 -5.42
C ALA A 232 10.53 2.56 -3.91
N ILE A 233 11.54 1.90 -3.33
CA ILE A 233 11.64 1.66 -1.89
C ILE A 233 13.07 1.92 -1.42
N GLN A 234 13.24 2.82 -0.46
CA GLN A 234 14.48 3.09 0.26
C GLN A 234 14.37 2.59 1.70
N LEU A 235 15.26 1.70 2.11
CA LEU A 235 15.32 1.13 3.46
C LEU A 235 16.66 1.42 4.11
N GLY A 236 16.63 1.84 5.37
CA GLY A 236 17.78 2.16 6.19
C GLY A 236 17.45 2.14 7.67
N ALA A 237 18.47 2.26 8.51
CA ALA A 237 18.33 2.29 9.97
C ALA A 237 19.00 3.52 10.58
N GLU A 238 18.82 4.70 9.97
CA GLU A 238 19.40 5.96 10.47
C GLU A 238 18.68 6.55 11.69
N ASN A 239 17.47 6.04 12.01
CA ASN A 239 16.60 6.47 13.11
C ASN A 239 16.15 5.26 13.96
N ASP A 240 15.19 5.45 14.87
CA ASP A 240 14.58 4.40 15.73
C ASP A 240 15.61 3.53 16.47
N GLY A 241 16.56 4.20 17.14
CA GLY A 241 17.63 3.53 17.88
C GLY A 241 18.63 2.79 16.99
N GLY A 242 18.62 3.09 15.69
CA GLY A 242 19.50 2.47 14.70
C GLY A 242 19.02 1.10 14.23
N THR A 243 17.69 0.84 14.24
CA THR A 243 17.15 -0.49 13.93
C THR A 243 16.06 -0.47 12.86
N LEU A 244 16.17 -1.38 11.90
CA LEU A 244 15.13 -1.71 10.93
C LEU A 244 15.01 -3.23 10.85
N SER A 245 13.85 -3.77 11.21
CA SER A 245 13.64 -5.22 11.22
C SER A 245 12.25 -5.64 10.83
N ASP A 246 12.05 -6.90 10.42
CA ASP A 246 10.72 -7.44 10.11
C ASP A 246 9.99 -6.58 9.04
N VAL A 247 10.59 -6.56 7.85
CA VAL A 247 10.07 -5.83 6.69
C VAL A 247 9.72 -6.84 5.60
N THR A 248 8.47 -6.85 5.18
CA THR A 248 8.01 -7.68 4.05
C THR A 248 7.67 -6.78 2.87
N VAL A 249 8.32 -7.03 1.73
CA VAL A 249 8.02 -6.41 0.44
C VAL A 249 7.56 -7.52 -0.50
N GLU A 250 6.25 -7.63 -0.70
CA GLU A 250 5.65 -8.77 -1.41
C GLU A 250 4.68 -8.39 -2.51
N ASP A 251 4.69 -9.13 -3.62
CA ASP A 251 3.69 -9.00 -4.69
C ASP A 251 3.54 -7.57 -5.22
N ASN A 252 4.59 -6.75 -5.25
CA ASN A 252 4.53 -5.38 -5.76
C ASN A 252 5.00 -5.31 -7.22
N TYR A 253 4.46 -4.37 -7.99
CA TYR A 253 5.09 -3.89 -9.21
C TYR A 253 5.98 -2.69 -8.87
N LEU A 254 7.29 -2.87 -9.08
CA LEU A 254 8.33 -1.91 -8.71
C LEU A 254 9.11 -1.52 -9.97
N ASP A 255 9.16 -0.23 -10.32
CA ASP A 255 9.98 0.23 -11.44
C ASP A 255 10.63 1.58 -11.12
N ASP A 256 11.46 2.06 -12.04
CA ASP A 256 12.19 3.32 -11.93
C ASP A 256 13.14 3.34 -10.71
N GLY A 257 13.65 4.52 -10.36
CA GLY A 257 14.72 4.71 -9.38
C GLY A 257 16.13 4.60 -9.96
N ASN A 258 17.12 4.99 -9.16
CA ASN A 258 18.50 4.53 -9.29
C ASN A 258 18.54 3.01 -9.13
N TYR A 259 17.93 2.52 -8.06
CA TYR A 259 17.50 1.14 -7.91
C TYR A 259 16.02 1.12 -7.54
N SER A 260 15.24 0.13 -7.98
CA SER A 260 13.84 0.07 -7.56
C SER A 260 13.74 -0.22 -6.07
N VAL A 261 14.56 -1.13 -5.54
CA VAL A 261 14.73 -1.30 -4.09
C VAL A 261 16.18 -1.05 -3.70
N ASN A 262 16.38 -0.12 -2.76
CA ASN A 262 17.66 0.16 -2.14
C ASN A 262 17.60 -0.14 -0.64
N VAL A 263 18.43 -1.06 -0.19
CA VAL A 263 18.63 -1.34 1.24
C VAL A 263 20.05 -0.94 1.64
N ARG A 264 20.16 -0.05 2.62
CA ARG A 264 21.45 0.36 3.19
C ARG A 264 22.08 -0.77 4.00
N ASP A 265 23.41 -0.83 4.02
CA ASP A 265 24.18 -1.77 4.84
C ASP A 265 24.40 -1.27 6.27
N ASP A 266 23.35 -0.79 6.93
CA ASP A 266 23.46 -0.33 8.32
C ASP A 266 23.43 -1.53 9.29
N ASP A 267 24.17 -1.48 10.40
CA ASP A 267 24.33 -2.61 11.35
C ASP A 267 23.01 -3.14 11.92
N GLY A 268 22.03 -2.26 12.16
CA GLY A 268 20.74 -2.65 12.72
C GLY A 268 19.66 -3.03 11.70
N VAL A 269 20.02 -3.23 10.44
CA VAL A 269 19.12 -3.75 9.41
C VAL A 269 19.11 -5.29 9.45
N SER A 270 17.94 -5.90 9.56
CA SER A 270 17.79 -7.37 9.57
C SER A 270 16.38 -7.83 9.16
N GLY A 271 16.23 -9.09 8.75
CA GLY A 271 14.89 -9.68 8.56
C GLY A 271 14.04 -8.97 7.50
N ILE A 272 14.66 -8.53 6.40
CA ILE A 272 13.95 -7.98 5.24
C ILE A 272 13.73 -9.10 4.24
N VAL A 273 12.50 -9.25 3.74
CA VAL A 273 12.13 -10.25 2.74
C VAL A 273 11.53 -9.56 1.52
N LEU A 274 12.04 -9.88 0.34
CA LEU A 274 11.48 -9.50 -0.95
C LEU A 274 10.99 -10.78 -1.63
N ARG A 275 9.71 -10.89 -1.94
CA ARG A 275 9.14 -12.07 -2.62
C ARG A 275 8.00 -11.71 -3.56
N ASP A 276 7.79 -12.52 -4.59
CA ASP A 276 6.68 -12.41 -5.54
C ASP A 276 6.56 -11.05 -6.25
N ASN A 277 7.57 -10.17 -6.17
CA ASN A 277 7.51 -8.86 -6.80
C ASN A 277 7.82 -8.95 -8.29
N VAL A 278 7.23 -8.05 -9.06
CA VAL A 278 7.52 -7.85 -10.47
C VAL A 278 8.30 -6.54 -10.63
N PHE A 279 9.54 -6.64 -11.10
CA PHE A 279 10.40 -5.49 -11.33
C PHE A 279 10.34 -5.04 -12.78
N GLY A 280 10.10 -3.75 -13.01
CA GLY A 280 10.28 -3.14 -14.32
C GLY A 280 11.76 -3.05 -14.72
N THR A 281 12.02 -2.43 -15.87
CA THR A 281 13.35 -2.37 -16.48
C THR A 281 13.89 -0.94 -16.57
N SER A 282 13.24 0.01 -15.91
CA SER A 282 13.51 1.45 -16.04
C SER A 282 14.48 1.96 -14.96
N ALA A 283 14.79 1.15 -13.95
CA ALA A 283 15.78 1.49 -12.92
C ALA A 283 17.18 1.72 -13.53
N ARG A 284 17.86 2.79 -13.11
CA ARG A 284 19.12 3.27 -13.72
C ARG A 284 20.28 2.28 -13.59
N TYR A 285 20.42 1.66 -12.43
CA TYR A 285 21.56 0.79 -12.11
C TYR A 285 21.17 -0.67 -11.93
N GLY A 286 19.93 -0.93 -11.52
CA GLY A 286 19.39 -2.28 -11.40
C GLY A 286 18.11 -2.34 -10.55
N PRO A 287 17.45 -3.50 -10.47
CA PRO A 287 16.21 -3.62 -9.72
C PRO A 287 16.41 -3.59 -8.20
N VAL A 288 17.49 -4.21 -7.69
CA VAL A 288 17.76 -4.30 -6.25
C VAL A 288 19.24 -4.07 -5.95
N ILE A 289 19.53 -3.20 -4.97
CA ILE A 289 20.80 -3.15 -4.26
C ILE A 289 20.56 -3.47 -2.78
N ALA A 290 21.25 -4.46 -2.25
CA ALA A 290 21.02 -4.95 -0.89
C ALA A 290 22.25 -5.65 -0.29
N PRO A 291 22.52 -5.47 1.01
CA PRO A 291 23.59 -6.17 1.71
C PRO A 291 23.29 -7.66 1.90
N ARG A 292 24.31 -8.51 1.70
CA ARG A 292 24.21 -9.96 1.94
C ARG A 292 23.87 -10.26 3.39
N GLY A 293 23.01 -11.26 3.60
CA GLY A 293 22.69 -11.80 4.93
C GLY A 293 21.72 -10.97 5.77
N LYS A 294 21.36 -9.75 5.33
CA LYS A 294 20.32 -8.92 5.98
C LYS A 294 19.00 -8.94 5.23
N VAL A 295 19.07 -9.23 3.92
CA VAL A 295 17.95 -9.21 2.99
C VAL A 295 17.82 -10.57 2.31
N GLU A 296 16.65 -11.18 2.42
CA GLU A 296 16.25 -12.36 1.65
C GLU A 296 15.57 -11.89 0.35
N VAL A 297 16.23 -12.11 -0.79
CA VAL A 297 15.65 -11.89 -2.11
C VAL A 297 15.22 -13.24 -2.66
N ASP A 298 13.94 -13.56 -2.55
CA ASP A 298 13.40 -14.85 -2.95
C ASP A 298 13.41 -15.04 -4.48
N ALA A 299 13.48 -16.29 -4.94
CA ALA A 299 13.53 -16.63 -6.36
C ALA A 299 12.20 -16.37 -7.10
N SER A 300 11.09 -16.17 -6.37
CA SER A 300 9.78 -15.78 -6.91
C SER A 300 9.76 -14.37 -7.52
N ASN A 301 10.71 -13.51 -7.17
CA ASN A 301 10.79 -12.18 -7.78
C ASN A 301 11.16 -12.30 -9.27
N THR A 302 10.44 -11.58 -10.13
CA THR A 302 10.63 -11.64 -11.59
C THR A 302 10.92 -10.26 -12.17
N THR A 303 11.65 -10.22 -13.30
CA THR A 303 11.74 -9.01 -14.13
C THR A 303 10.66 -9.04 -15.21
N ARG A 304 9.91 -7.94 -15.33
CA ARG A 304 8.81 -7.76 -16.28
C ARG A 304 9.22 -8.16 -17.69
N GLY A 305 8.35 -8.95 -18.34
CA GLY A 305 8.57 -9.45 -19.69
C GLY A 305 9.55 -10.63 -19.76
N THR A 306 10.00 -11.16 -18.62
CA THR A 306 10.89 -12.32 -18.56
C THR A 306 10.42 -13.29 -17.47
N THR A 307 10.86 -14.55 -17.55
CA THR A 307 10.77 -15.52 -16.44
C THR A 307 12.07 -15.58 -15.64
N THR A 308 12.96 -14.59 -15.83
CA THR A 308 14.27 -14.58 -15.19
C THR A 308 14.14 -14.01 -13.79
N GLY A 309 14.84 -14.62 -12.84
CA GLY A 309 14.97 -14.09 -11.49
C GLY A 309 15.64 -12.71 -11.49
N VAL A 310 15.37 -11.95 -10.44
CA VAL A 310 15.86 -10.57 -10.27
C VAL A 310 17.35 -10.58 -9.94
N LYS A 311 18.11 -9.67 -10.57
CA LYS A 311 19.54 -9.47 -10.27
C LYS A 311 19.70 -8.54 -9.08
N THR A 312 20.47 -8.97 -8.08
CA THR A 312 20.83 -8.16 -6.93
C THR A 312 22.27 -7.68 -7.05
N VAL A 313 22.50 -6.44 -6.66
CA VAL A 313 23.83 -5.84 -6.48
C VAL A 313 24.12 -5.68 -5.00
N GLU A 314 25.36 -5.91 -4.59
CA GLU A 314 25.81 -5.60 -3.23
C GLU A 314 26.35 -4.16 -3.15
N PRO A 315 26.01 -3.42 -2.08
CA PRO A 315 26.50 -2.06 -1.86
C PRO A 315 28.00 -2.00 -1.54
#